data_AF-A0A2T4WFI3-F1
#
_entry.id   AF-A0A2T4WFI3-F1
#
_cell.length_a   1.000
_cell.length_b   1.000
_cell.length_c   1.000
_cell.angle_alpha   90.00
_cell.angle_beta   90.00
_cell.angle_gamma   90.00
#
_symmetry.space_group_name_H-M   'P 1'
#
loop_
_entity.id
_entity.type
_entity.pdbx_description
1 polymer ?
#
loop_
_entity_poly.entity_id
_entity_poly.type
_entity_poly.pdbx_seq_one_letter_code
_entity_poly.pdbx_strand_id
1 'polypeptide(L)'
;EVDRKQFTDGWFVETMPDLNQRNEKLARYLIQNSIWWVEYLGLHGIRMDTWSYPDKQFLADWTKAILDEYPNFNIVGEEWVSDPSLISYWQAGTTKMDDYTTYLPSVMDFLLQSALIEGLNGESGWRSSMTKIYESLANDYMYSDVNNIMIFPDNHDMSRIYTQLNEDFDKWKMAMTLFFTTRGTLQFYYGTEILMSNPGTSDHGVIRSDFPGGWKGDAVNAFTGEGLTAQQKEAQEYIRVLAHLRKKSCALNSGELLHFIPQEEVYVYFRTFEQENIMVVANRNKEGKTIDLARFSQGLKGATSGENLITEEKVDLSRGAIEVGPMETLILWVK
;
A
#
# COMPACT_ATOMS: atom_id res chain seq x y z
N GLU A 1 -19.03 18.92 20.13
CA GLU A 1 -20.27 19.16 19.37
C GLU A 1 -20.06 20.08 18.17
N VAL A 2 -19.54 21.30 18.37
CA VAL A 2 -19.27 22.24 17.27
C VAL A 2 -18.33 21.62 16.23
N ASP A 3 -17.19 21.06 16.65
CA ASP A 3 -16.21 20.47 15.72
C ASP A 3 -16.79 19.27 14.96
N ARG A 4 -17.52 18.39 15.67
CA ARG A 4 -18.23 17.27 15.05
C ARG A 4 -19.16 17.75 13.94
N LYS A 5 -19.98 18.76 14.23
CA LYS A 5 -20.91 19.32 13.26
C LYS A 5 -20.19 19.99 12.09
N GLN A 6 -19.12 20.73 12.35
CA GLN A 6 -18.32 21.34 11.29
C GLN A 6 -17.70 20.28 10.38
N PHE A 7 -17.28 19.15 10.94
CA PHE A 7 -16.68 18.06 10.19
C PHE A 7 -17.70 17.28 9.35
N THR A 8 -18.88 16.99 9.89
CA THR A 8 -19.89 16.15 9.21
C THR A 8 -20.95 16.91 8.41
N ASP A 9 -21.11 18.21 8.66
CA ASP A 9 -22.11 19.05 7.97
C ASP A 9 -21.42 20.19 7.17
N GLY A 10 -20.11 20.32 7.31
CA GLY A 10 -19.33 21.35 6.66
C GLY A 10 -19.08 21.00 5.20
N TRP A 11 -19.21 22.00 4.33
CA TRP A 11 -18.87 21.83 2.92
C TRP A 11 -17.35 21.76 2.81
N PHE A 12 -16.86 20.80 2.01
CA PHE A 12 -15.43 20.65 1.77
C PHE A 12 -14.84 21.93 1.13
N VAL A 13 -15.54 22.46 0.12
CA VAL A 13 -15.30 23.76 -0.52
C VAL A 13 -16.63 24.40 -0.93
N GLU A 14 -16.63 25.70 -1.25
CA GLU A 14 -17.85 26.44 -1.64
C GLU A 14 -18.62 25.81 -2.80
N THR A 15 -17.93 25.12 -3.72
CA THR A 15 -18.53 24.48 -4.90
C THR A 15 -18.94 23.03 -4.67
N MET A 16 -18.80 22.50 -3.45
CA MET A 16 -19.18 21.13 -3.08
C MET A 16 -20.21 21.14 -1.94
N PRO A 17 -21.51 21.30 -2.25
CA PRO A 17 -22.57 21.24 -1.25
C PRO A 17 -22.58 19.93 -0.49
N ASP A 18 -22.47 20.01 0.84
CA ASP A 18 -22.55 18.82 1.69
C ASP A 18 -23.96 18.22 1.69
N LEU A 19 -24.02 16.89 1.65
CA LEU A 19 -25.25 16.13 1.50
C LEU A 19 -25.77 15.71 2.88
N ASN A 20 -26.93 16.21 3.29
CA ASN A 20 -27.54 15.83 4.57
C ASN A 20 -28.05 14.38 4.58
N GLN A 21 -27.18 13.40 4.85
CA GLN A 21 -27.54 11.98 4.81
C GLN A 21 -28.48 11.54 5.95
N ARG A 22 -28.73 12.40 6.94
CA ARG A 22 -29.76 12.18 7.96
C ARG A 22 -31.19 12.33 7.41
N ASN A 23 -31.34 12.88 6.21
CA ASN A 23 -32.61 12.86 5.50
C ASN A 23 -32.83 11.48 4.85
N GLU A 24 -33.82 10.73 5.33
CA GLU A 24 -34.11 9.37 4.87
C GLU A 24 -34.29 9.22 3.35
N LYS A 25 -34.82 10.25 2.66
CA LYS A 25 -35.00 10.20 1.20
C LYS A 25 -33.66 10.29 0.49
N LEU A 26 -32.76 11.13 0.99
CA LEU A 26 -31.42 11.27 0.44
C LEU A 26 -30.56 10.03 0.74
N ALA A 27 -30.59 9.53 1.98
CA ALA A 27 -29.93 8.29 2.34
C ALA A 27 -30.34 7.13 1.43
N ARG A 28 -31.65 6.94 1.26
CA ARG A 28 -32.21 5.91 0.37
C ARG A 28 -31.73 6.10 -1.08
N TYR A 29 -31.74 7.33 -1.57
CA TYR A 29 -31.25 7.64 -2.92
C TYR A 29 -29.78 7.22 -3.09
N LEU A 30 -28.90 7.58 -2.15
CA LEU A 30 -27.48 7.26 -2.21
C LEU A 30 -27.22 5.76 -2.16
N ILE A 31 -27.87 5.04 -1.23
CA ILE A 31 -27.78 3.58 -1.10
C ILE A 31 -28.24 2.89 -2.39
N GLN A 32 -29.43 3.25 -2.89
CA GLN A 32 -29.97 2.66 -4.11
C GLN A 32 -29.10 2.98 -5.33
N ASN A 33 -28.52 4.18 -5.40
CA ASN A 33 -27.62 4.56 -6.48
C ASN A 33 -26.34 3.70 -6.47
N SER A 34 -25.73 3.50 -5.30
CA SER A 34 -24.54 2.65 -5.18
C SER A 34 -24.84 1.20 -5.58
N ILE A 35 -25.92 0.60 -5.05
CA ILE A 35 -26.34 -0.76 -5.42
C ILE A 35 -26.64 -0.84 -6.92
N TRP A 36 -27.32 0.16 -7.48
CA TRP A 36 -27.62 0.21 -8.91
C TRP A 36 -26.34 0.18 -9.76
N TRP A 37 -25.31 0.96 -9.42
CA TRP A 37 -24.04 0.93 -10.14
C TRP A 37 -23.31 -0.40 -9.99
N VAL A 38 -23.34 -1.00 -8.80
CA VAL A 38 -22.75 -2.32 -8.54
C VAL A 38 -23.39 -3.37 -9.44
N GLU A 39 -24.72 -3.47 -9.45
CA GLU A 39 -25.46 -4.45 -10.26
C GLU A 39 -25.32 -4.16 -11.76
N TYR A 40 -25.49 -2.90 -12.16
CA TYR A 40 -25.56 -2.51 -13.56
C TYR A 40 -24.24 -2.73 -14.31
N LEU A 41 -23.10 -2.50 -13.65
CA LEU A 41 -21.77 -2.65 -14.25
C LEU A 41 -21.05 -3.94 -13.83
N GLY A 42 -21.59 -4.70 -12.87
CA GLY A 42 -20.90 -5.85 -12.30
C GLY A 42 -19.60 -5.45 -11.61
N LEU A 43 -19.65 -4.41 -10.77
CA LEU A 43 -18.47 -3.94 -10.02
C LEU A 43 -18.03 -5.03 -9.03
N HIS A 44 -16.74 -4.99 -8.64
CA HIS A 44 -16.16 -5.93 -7.66
C HIS A 44 -15.74 -5.23 -6.36
N GLY A 45 -15.87 -3.91 -6.29
CA GLY A 45 -15.63 -3.13 -5.10
C GLY A 45 -15.95 -1.65 -5.29
N ILE A 46 -15.95 -0.90 -4.18
CA ILE A 46 -16.07 0.56 -4.17
C ILE A 46 -14.90 1.15 -3.35
N ARG A 47 -14.21 2.15 -3.90
CA ARG A 47 -13.43 3.10 -3.10
C ARG A 47 -14.35 4.25 -2.73
N MET A 48 -14.61 4.42 -1.45
CA MET A 48 -15.46 5.47 -0.93
C MET A 48 -14.58 6.65 -0.49
N ASP A 49 -14.77 7.76 -1.20
CA ASP A 49 -14.09 9.04 -0.98
C ASP A 49 -14.41 9.62 0.41
N THR A 50 -13.48 10.40 0.96
CA THR A 50 -13.72 11.26 2.13
C THR A 50 -14.46 10.56 3.29
N TRP A 51 -14.01 9.35 3.65
CA TRP A 51 -14.78 8.41 4.47
C TRP A 51 -15.28 8.97 5.81
N SER A 52 -14.47 9.77 6.49
CA SER A 52 -14.83 10.34 7.79
C SER A 52 -15.87 11.45 7.76
N TYR A 53 -16.12 12.05 6.60
CA TYR A 53 -16.97 13.24 6.49
C TYR A 53 -18.47 12.94 6.57
N PRO A 54 -19.02 11.95 5.84
CA PRO A 54 -20.44 11.62 5.95
C PRO A 54 -20.85 11.23 7.38
N ASP A 55 -22.15 11.37 7.67
CA ASP A 55 -22.71 10.92 8.94
C ASP A 55 -22.37 9.44 9.18
N LYS A 56 -21.72 9.16 10.32
CA LYS A 56 -21.19 7.82 10.60
C LYS A 56 -22.27 6.73 10.63
N GLN A 57 -23.49 7.06 11.08
CA GLN A 57 -24.58 6.07 11.10
C GLN A 57 -25.06 5.77 9.68
N PHE A 58 -25.17 6.80 8.83
CA PHE A 58 -25.45 6.60 7.42
C PHE A 58 -24.41 5.71 6.74
N LEU A 59 -23.11 5.88 7.02
CA LEU A 59 -22.06 5.03 6.45
C LEU A 59 -22.22 3.57 6.87
N ALA A 60 -22.51 3.31 8.15
CA ALA A 60 -22.80 1.96 8.63
C ALA A 60 -23.99 1.34 7.88
N ASP A 61 -25.09 2.07 7.74
CA ASP A 61 -26.29 1.61 7.04
C ASP A 61 -26.02 1.39 5.54
N TRP A 62 -25.25 2.29 4.91
CA TRP A 62 -24.88 2.23 3.49
C TRP A 62 -23.99 1.03 3.19
N THR A 63 -22.95 0.82 3.99
CA THR A 63 -22.07 -0.34 3.83
C THR A 63 -22.82 -1.64 4.09
N LYS A 64 -23.67 -1.68 5.13
CA LYS A 64 -24.47 -2.86 5.43
C LYS A 64 -25.40 -3.20 4.28
N ALA A 65 -26.11 -2.22 3.72
CA ALA A 65 -27.04 -2.45 2.63
C ALA A 65 -26.34 -3.03 1.38
N ILE A 66 -25.15 -2.56 1.05
CA ILE A 66 -24.38 -3.12 -0.07
C ILE A 66 -23.91 -4.55 0.23
N LEU A 67 -23.39 -4.80 1.43
CA LEU A 67 -22.89 -6.13 1.80
C LEU A 67 -23.99 -7.17 2.03
N ASP A 68 -25.21 -6.74 2.38
CA ASP A 68 -26.38 -7.63 2.44
C ASP A 68 -26.75 -8.14 1.04
N GLU A 69 -26.65 -7.30 0.01
CA GLU A 69 -26.86 -7.70 -1.40
C GLU A 69 -25.66 -8.46 -1.98
N TYR A 70 -24.43 -8.06 -1.60
CA TYR A 70 -23.18 -8.62 -2.11
C TYR A 70 -22.22 -9.01 -0.97
N PRO A 71 -22.38 -10.19 -0.36
CA PRO A 71 -21.62 -10.59 0.84
C PRO A 71 -20.10 -10.71 0.66
N ASN A 72 -19.61 -10.87 -0.57
CA ASN A 72 -18.19 -10.98 -0.90
C ASN A 72 -17.62 -9.69 -1.52
N PHE A 73 -18.37 -8.58 -1.48
CA PHE A 73 -17.96 -7.30 -2.05
C PHE A 73 -16.97 -6.58 -1.13
N ASN A 74 -16.00 -5.88 -1.71
CA ASN A 74 -15.04 -5.11 -0.94
C ASN A 74 -15.35 -3.61 -1.03
N ILE A 75 -15.29 -2.92 0.10
CA ILE A 75 -15.40 -1.47 0.16
C ILE A 75 -14.18 -0.96 0.91
N VAL A 76 -13.44 -0.04 0.29
CA VAL A 76 -12.31 0.64 0.91
C VAL A 76 -12.68 2.09 1.21
N GLY A 77 -12.58 2.46 2.49
CA GLY A 77 -12.80 3.83 2.93
C GLY A 77 -11.50 4.64 2.92
N GLU A 78 -11.54 5.84 2.35
CA GLU A 78 -10.45 6.80 2.44
C GLU A 78 -10.54 7.62 3.74
N GLU A 79 -9.81 7.18 4.77
CA GLU A 79 -9.52 7.98 5.96
C GLU A 79 -8.12 8.60 5.82
N TRP A 80 -8.05 9.88 5.43
CA TRP A 80 -6.76 10.50 5.17
C TRP A 80 -6.10 11.06 6.43
N VAL A 81 -5.56 10.16 7.24
CA VAL A 81 -4.71 10.48 8.40
C VAL A 81 -3.55 9.49 8.48
N SER A 82 -2.50 9.82 9.23
CA SER A 82 -1.38 8.89 9.49
C SER A 82 -1.36 8.47 10.96
N ASP A 83 -2.53 8.07 11.47
CA ASP A 83 -2.70 7.53 12.82
C ASP A 83 -3.45 6.19 12.75
N PRO A 84 -2.85 5.08 13.20
CA PRO A 84 -3.48 3.76 13.08
C PRO A 84 -4.78 3.66 13.89
N SER A 85 -4.92 4.41 14.98
CA SER A 85 -6.13 4.38 15.81
C SER A 85 -7.31 5.04 15.11
N LEU A 86 -7.07 6.11 14.36
CA LEU A 86 -8.09 6.83 13.59
C LEU A 86 -8.53 6.04 12.35
N ILE A 87 -7.58 5.39 11.66
CA ILE A 87 -7.87 4.56 10.48
C ILE A 87 -8.60 3.28 10.90
N SER A 88 -8.06 2.53 11.87
CA SER A 88 -8.60 1.23 12.30
C SER A 88 -10.00 1.33 12.91
N TYR A 89 -10.36 2.48 13.49
CA TYR A 89 -11.70 2.77 14.00
C TYR A 89 -12.78 2.44 12.96
N TRP A 90 -12.52 2.65 11.66
CA TRP A 90 -13.50 2.45 10.61
C TRP A 90 -13.64 1.00 10.13
N GLN A 91 -12.66 0.13 10.36
CA GLN A 91 -12.72 -1.25 9.88
C GLN A 91 -13.70 -2.11 10.71
N ALA A 92 -14.47 -2.94 10.02
CA ALA A 92 -15.40 -3.90 10.60
C ALA A 92 -14.67 -4.91 11.49
N GLY A 93 -15.22 -5.19 12.67
CA GLY A 93 -14.60 -6.12 13.63
C GLY A 93 -13.49 -5.52 14.50
N THR A 94 -13.01 -4.31 14.22
CA THR A 94 -12.06 -3.62 15.11
C THR A 94 -12.74 -3.26 16.43
N THR A 95 -12.10 -3.56 17.56
CA THR A 95 -12.60 -3.21 18.90
C THR A 95 -12.63 -1.70 19.09
N LYS A 96 -13.75 -1.15 19.56
CA LYS A 96 -13.96 0.30 19.74
C LYS A 96 -14.35 0.62 21.19
N MET A 97 -14.19 1.88 21.55
CA MET A 97 -14.54 2.42 22.87
C MET A 97 -15.98 2.95 22.94
N ASP A 98 -16.65 3.12 21.80
CA ASP A 98 -18.05 3.52 21.68
C ASP A 98 -18.93 2.36 21.16
N ASP A 99 -20.22 2.62 21.00
CA ASP A 99 -21.23 1.66 20.52
C ASP A 99 -21.39 1.66 18.99
N TYR A 100 -20.50 2.35 18.27
CA TYR A 100 -20.56 2.44 16.82
C TYR A 100 -20.22 1.11 16.16
N THR A 101 -21.14 0.63 15.31
CA THR A 101 -20.94 -0.57 14.49
C THR A 101 -20.71 -0.15 13.05
N THR A 102 -19.57 -0.56 12.50
CA THR A 102 -19.20 -0.36 11.09
C THR A 102 -19.16 -1.71 10.38
N TYR A 103 -19.51 -1.71 9.11
CA TYR A 103 -19.43 -2.89 8.23
C TYR A 103 -18.34 -2.75 7.17
N LEU A 104 -17.53 -1.68 7.23
CA LEU A 104 -16.49 -1.40 6.23
C LEU A 104 -15.41 -2.48 6.23
N PRO A 105 -15.21 -3.22 5.11
CA PRO A 105 -14.22 -4.30 5.08
C PRO A 105 -12.76 -3.79 5.04
N SER A 106 -12.50 -2.69 4.33
CA SER A 106 -11.15 -2.21 4.02
C SER A 106 -10.97 -0.72 4.27
N VAL A 107 -9.74 -0.31 4.58
CA VAL A 107 -9.33 1.08 4.80
C VAL A 107 -8.03 1.34 4.04
N MET A 108 -7.78 2.60 3.68
CA MET A 108 -6.52 3.00 3.04
C MET A 108 -5.39 3.18 4.07
N ASP A 109 -4.25 2.53 3.85
CA ASP A 109 -3.07 2.55 4.74
C ASP A 109 -2.15 3.76 4.48
N PHE A 110 -2.66 4.96 4.77
CA PHE A 110 -1.87 6.20 4.69
C PHE A 110 -0.71 6.23 5.70
N LEU A 111 -0.81 5.49 6.81
CA LEU A 111 0.28 5.36 7.78
C LEU A 111 1.47 4.61 7.17
N LEU A 112 1.25 3.46 6.54
CA LEU A 112 2.33 2.72 5.90
C LEU A 112 2.93 3.50 4.73
N GLN A 113 2.08 4.18 3.95
CA GLN A 113 2.54 5.01 2.84
C GLN A 113 3.52 6.09 3.33
N SER A 114 3.12 6.91 4.30
CA SER A 114 3.97 7.99 4.81
C SER A 114 5.21 7.46 5.54
N ALA A 115 5.07 6.41 6.36
CA ALA A 115 6.18 5.79 7.07
C ALA A 115 7.25 5.23 6.13
N LEU A 116 6.86 4.68 4.98
CA LEU A 116 7.78 4.18 3.96
C LEU A 116 8.56 5.32 3.30
N ILE A 117 7.89 6.40 2.89
CA ILE A 117 8.56 7.57 2.33
C ILE A 117 9.54 8.18 3.34
N GLU A 118 9.09 8.36 4.57
CA GLU A 118 9.92 8.92 5.64
C GLU A 118 11.10 8.01 6.02
N GLY A 119 10.92 6.69 6.00
CA GLY A 119 11.99 5.73 6.25
C GLY A 119 13.05 5.74 5.15
N LEU A 120 12.62 5.75 3.88
CA LEU A 120 13.56 5.74 2.75
C LEU A 120 14.29 7.07 2.57
N ASN A 121 13.70 8.19 2.99
CA ASN A 121 14.35 9.50 2.96
C ASN A 121 15.07 9.90 4.25
N GLY A 122 14.82 9.19 5.35
CA GLY A 122 15.35 9.58 6.66
C GLY A 122 16.87 9.53 6.74
N GLU A 123 17.45 10.30 7.65
CA GLU A 123 18.90 10.22 7.90
C GLU A 123 19.24 8.95 8.68
N SER A 124 20.36 8.31 8.34
CA SER A 124 20.86 7.19 9.12
C SER A 124 21.32 7.69 10.49
N GLY A 125 20.92 6.99 11.55
CA GLY A 125 21.25 7.38 12.92
C GLY A 125 21.39 6.18 13.85
N TRP A 126 21.42 6.46 15.16
CA TRP A 126 21.41 5.41 16.19
C TRP A 126 20.23 4.45 16.03
N ARG A 127 19.05 5.01 15.77
CA ARG A 127 17.88 4.26 15.35
C ARG A 127 17.80 4.31 13.83
N SER A 128 17.65 3.15 13.20
CA SER A 128 17.49 3.09 11.75
C SER A 128 16.25 3.87 11.32
N SER A 129 16.38 4.68 10.28
CA SER A 129 15.25 5.40 9.68
C SER A 129 14.13 4.45 9.19
N MET A 130 14.50 3.26 8.72
CA MET A 130 13.58 2.19 8.31
C MET A 130 12.69 1.71 9.47
N THR A 131 13.02 2.04 10.72
CA THR A 131 12.19 1.69 11.88
C THR A 131 10.80 2.30 11.79
N LYS A 132 10.61 3.41 11.07
CA LYS A 132 9.28 3.98 10.81
C LYS A 132 8.36 2.98 10.12
N ILE A 133 8.88 2.25 9.12
CA ILE A 133 8.15 1.21 8.39
C ILE A 133 7.81 0.05 9.33
N TYR A 134 8.76 -0.37 10.14
CA TYR A 134 8.54 -1.40 11.16
C TYR A 134 7.45 -0.99 12.15
N GLU A 135 7.48 0.23 12.68
CA GLU A 135 6.50 0.73 13.65
C GLU A 135 5.10 0.85 13.05
N SER A 136 4.99 1.28 11.78
CA SER A 136 3.72 1.28 11.05
C SER A 136 3.10 -0.11 11.03
N LEU A 137 3.86 -1.12 10.60
CA LEU A 137 3.40 -2.51 10.54
C LEU A 137 3.21 -3.12 11.93
N ALA A 138 3.99 -2.68 12.93
CA ALA A 138 3.83 -3.14 14.30
C ALA A 138 2.52 -2.64 14.93
N ASN A 139 1.88 -1.59 14.38
CA ASN A 139 0.55 -1.13 14.79
C ASN A 139 -0.60 -1.94 14.16
N ASP A 140 -0.30 -2.98 13.39
CA ASP A 140 -1.28 -3.88 12.79
C ASP A 140 -2.24 -4.53 13.81
N TYR A 141 -1.84 -4.64 15.08
CA TYR A 141 -2.70 -5.15 16.15
C TYR A 141 -3.98 -4.33 16.38
N MET A 142 -4.05 -3.10 15.88
CA MET A 142 -5.25 -2.27 15.96
C MET A 142 -6.33 -2.67 14.94
N TYR A 143 -5.96 -3.38 13.88
CA TYR A 143 -6.87 -3.75 12.80
C TYR A 143 -7.40 -5.16 12.99
N SER A 144 -8.63 -5.39 12.56
CA SER A 144 -9.28 -6.71 12.62
C SER A 144 -8.82 -7.64 11.49
N ASP A 145 -8.56 -7.08 10.31
CA ASP A 145 -8.07 -7.81 9.14
C ASP A 145 -7.02 -6.99 8.40
N VAL A 146 -5.77 -7.30 8.68
CA VAL A 146 -4.59 -6.62 8.12
C VAL A 146 -4.36 -6.97 6.65
N ASN A 147 -4.84 -8.13 6.19
CA ASN A 147 -4.70 -8.58 4.81
C ASN A 147 -5.69 -7.86 3.88
N ASN A 148 -6.81 -7.37 4.42
CA ASN A 148 -7.81 -6.62 3.65
C ASN A 148 -7.63 -5.10 3.70
N ILE A 149 -6.54 -4.56 4.25
CA ILE A 149 -6.24 -3.11 4.20
C ILE A 149 -5.61 -2.77 2.85
N MET A 150 -6.01 -1.66 2.23
CA MET A 150 -5.44 -1.20 0.98
C MET A 150 -4.11 -0.48 1.22
N ILE A 151 -3.01 -1.08 0.76
CA ILE A 151 -1.68 -0.45 0.74
C ILE A 151 -1.44 0.16 -0.64
N PHE A 152 -0.73 1.28 -0.71
CA PHE A 152 -0.48 1.97 -1.96
C PHE A 152 0.79 2.83 -1.89
N PRO A 153 1.60 2.89 -2.97
CA PRO A 153 2.78 3.76 -2.99
C PRO A 153 2.42 5.24 -3.11
N ASP A 154 1.42 5.54 -3.92
CA ASP A 154 0.93 6.88 -4.21
C ASP A 154 -0.49 6.82 -4.80
N ASN A 155 -1.13 7.99 -4.92
CA ASN A 155 -2.42 8.15 -5.55
C ASN A 155 -2.51 9.55 -6.21
N HIS A 156 -3.69 9.89 -6.71
CA HIS A 156 -3.96 11.12 -7.45
C HIS A 156 -4.01 12.44 -6.65
N ASP A 157 -3.89 12.38 -5.32
CA ASP A 157 -4.00 13.55 -4.42
C ASP A 157 -2.70 13.83 -3.66
N MET A 158 -1.64 13.08 -3.94
CA MET A 158 -0.32 13.29 -3.38
C MET A 158 0.73 13.35 -4.48
N SER A 159 1.92 13.83 -4.14
CA SER A 159 3.04 13.77 -5.08
C SER A 159 3.31 12.32 -5.49
N ARG A 160 3.71 12.13 -6.74
CA ARG A 160 4.15 10.83 -7.27
C ARG A 160 5.25 10.27 -6.39
N ILE A 161 5.23 8.96 -6.14
CA ILE A 161 6.20 8.32 -5.24
C ILE A 161 7.64 8.55 -5.70
N TYR A 162 7.89 8.60 -7.02
CA TYR A 162 9.22 8.91 -7.54
C TYR A 162 9.69 10.30 -7.10
N THR A 163 8.82 11.32 -7.15
CA THR A 163 9.09 12.65 -6.59
C THR A 163 9.24 12.62 -5.07
N GLN A 164 8.36 11.90 -4.37
CA GLN A 164 8.45 11.77 -2.91
C GLN A 164 9.80 11.18 -2.47
N LEU A 165 10.40 10.31 -3.29
CA LEU A 165 11.70 9.70 -3.05
C LEU A 165 12.87 10.48 -3.67
N ASN A 166 12.67 11.77 -3.97
CA ASN A 166 13.67 12.67 -4.55
C ASN A 166 14.22 12.19 -5.91
N GLU A 167 13.37 11.51 -6.69
CA GLU A 167 13.70 10.97 -8.01
C GLU A 167 14.92 10.02 -7.96
N ASP A 168 15.08 9.32 -6.83
CA ASP A 168 16.09 8.29 -6.59
C ASP A 168 15.53 6.93 -6.99
N PHE A 169 16.10 6.37 -8.06
CA PHE A 169 15.60 5.13 -8.65
C PHE A 169 15.83 3.90 -7.77
N ASP A 170 16.90 3.86 -6.99
CA ASP A 170 17.17 2.72 -6.12
C ASP A 170 16.23 2.72 -4.91
N LYS A 171 15.95 3.91 -4.34
CA LYS A 171 14.87 4.05 -3.35
C LYS A 171 13.52 3.66 -3.92
N TRP A 172 13.23 4.05 -5.16
CA TRP A 172 11.98 3.67 -5.81
C TRP A 172 11.87 2.14 -5.95
N LYS A 173 12.91 1.44 -6.42
CA LYS A 173 12.91 -0.04 -6.49
C LYS A 173 12.68 -0.67 -5.12
N MET A 174 13.35 -0.16 -4.09
CA MET A 174 13.17 -0.63 -2.72
C MET A 174 11.72 -0.42 -2.25
N ALA A 175 11.15 0.76 -2.48
CA ALA A 175 9.76 1.06 -2.17
C ALA A 175 8.81 0.07 -2.86
N MET A 176 9.00 -0.16 -4.16
CA MET A 176 8.18 -1.11 -4.92
C MET A 176 8.30 -2.52 -4.34
N THR A 177 9.51 -3.02 -4.07
CA THR A 177 9.67 -4.33 -3.43
C THR A 177 8.90 -4.40 -2.12
N LEU A 178 9.03 -3.40 -1.24
CA LEU A 178 8.36 -3.39 0.06
C LEU A 178 6.83 -3.40 -0.08
N PHE A 179 6.25 -2.58 -0.97
CA PHE A 179 4.79 -2.60 -1.22
C PHE A 179 4.31 -3.90 -1.88
N PHE A 180 5.07 -4.46 -2.82
CA PHE A 180 4.71 -5.70 -3.51
C PHE A 180 4.87 -6.95 -2.65
N THR A 181 5.62 -6.90 -1.55
CA THR A 181 5.90 -8.07 -0.73
C THR A 181 5.37 -7.97 0.71
N THR A 182 4.93 -6.79 1.18
CA THR A 182 4.20 -6.67 2.45
C THR A 182 2.73 -7.13 2.37
N ARG A 183 2.08 -7.21 3.54
CA ARG A 183 0.67 -7.60 3.73
C ARG A 183 -0.30 -6.53 3.22
N GLY A 184 -1.54 -6.92 2.93
CA GLY A 184 -2.59 -6.01 2.48
C GLY A 184 -2.98 -6.19 1.00
N THR A 185 -3.97 -5.42 0.55
CA THR A 185 -4.38 -5.35 -0.85
C THR A 185 -3.63 -4.21 -1.54
N LEU A 186 -2.76 -4.54 -2.49
CA LEU A 186 -1.96 -3.54 -3.19
C LEU A 186 -2.78 -2.79 -4.25
N GLN A 187 -2.85 -1.47 -4.12
CA GLN A 187 -3.26 -0.55 -5.18
C GLN A 187 -2.04 0.14 -5.78
N PHE A 188 -2.10 0.40 -7.08
CA PHE A 188 -1.02 1.04 -7.83
C PHE A 188 -1.58 2.16 -8.71
N TYR A 189 -0.91 3.32 -8.73
CA TYR A 189 -1.33 4.48 -9.51
C TYR A 189 -0.68 4.47 -10.90
N TYR A 190 -1.47 4.78 -11.94
CA TYR A 190 -1.01 4.73 -13.33
C TYR A 190 0.17 5.68 -13.54
N GLY A 191 1.21 5.27 -14.26
CA GLY A 191 2.39 6.10 -14.51
C GLY A 191 3.53 5.89 -13.53
N THR A 192 3.25 5.34 -12.34
CA THR A 192 4.30 5.02 -11.37
C THR A 192 5.27 3.97 -11.94
N GLU A 193 4.79 3.07 -12.80
CA GLU A 193 5.59 2.04 -13.49
C GLU A 193 6.55 2.58 -14.55
N ILE A 194 6.41 3.85 -14.94
CA ILE A 194 7.32 4.54 -15.87
C ILE A 194 7.93 5.80 -15.23
N LEU A 195 7.95 5.84 -13.90
CA LEU A 195 8.58 6.92 -13.13
C LEU A 195 7.98 8.31 -13.42
N MET A 196 6.67 8.42 -13.65
CA MET A 196 6.02 9.72 -13.71
C MET A 196 6.29 10.51 -12.41
N SER A 197 6.62 11.79 -12.54
CA SER A 197 7.05 12.65 -11.43
C SER A 197 6.44 14.05 -11.55
N ASN A 198 6.42 14.78 -10.44
CA ASN A 198 5.92 16.16 -10.30
C ASN A 198 6.86 17.04 -9.44
N PRO A 199 8.18 17.10 -9.71
CA PRO A 199 9.10 17.86 -8.87
C PRO A 199 8.73 19.34 -8.80
N GLY A 200 8.82 19.92 -7.61
CA GLY A 200 8.62 21.36 -7.37
C GLY A 200 7.17 21.84 -7.41
N THR A 201 6.18 20.93 -7.49
CA THR A 201 4.76 21.31 -7.47
C THR A 201 3.90 20.26 -6.77
N SER A 202 2.85 20.70 -6.09
CA SER A 202 1.78 19.85 -5.55
C SER A 202 0.46 20.04 -6.32
N ASP A 203 0.51 20.61 -7.53
CA ASP A 203 -0.66 20.83 -8.37
C ASP A 203 -1.26 19.50 -8.82
N HIS A 204 -2.54 19.29 -8.50
CA HIS A 204 -3.26 18.06 -8.81
C HIS A 204 -3.37 17.83 -10.33
N GLY A 205 -3.43 18.88 -11.16
CA GLY A 205 -3.40 18.77 -12.61
C GLY A 205 -2.09 18.19 -13.14
N VAL A 206 -0.96 18.55 -12.51
CA VAL A 206 0.36 17.98 -12.87
C VAL A 206 0.49 16.55 -12.38
N ILE A 207 0.07 16.26 -11.14
CA ILE A 207 0.07 14.90 -10.59
C ILE A 207 -0.73 13.94 -11.49
N ARG A 208 -1.85 14.43 -12.02
CA ARG A 208 -2.81 13.69 -12.87
C ARG A 208 -2.55 13.90 -14.37
N SER A 209 -1.30 14.18 -14.75
CA SER A 209 -0.93 14.32 -16.16
C SER A 209 -1.32 13.10 -16.99
N ASP A 210 -1.57 13.36 -18.27
CA ASP A 210 -1.87 12.37 -19.29
C ASP A 210 -0.84 11.22 -19.30
N PHE A 211 -1.32 9.98 -19.37
CA PHE A 211 -0.44 8.82 -19.50
C PHE A 211 0.22 8.81 -20.89
N PRO A 212 1.56 8.72 -21.00
CA PRO A 212 2.27 8.74 -22.28
C PRO A 212 1.81 7.62 -23.22
N GLY A 213 1.23 7.99 -24.36
CA GLY A 213 0.68 7.06 -25.36
C GLY A 213 -0.85 6.95 -25.31
N GLY A 214 -1.51 7.65 -24.39
CA GLY A 214 -2.97 7.71 -24.30
C GLY A 214 -3.60 8.57 -25.40
N TRP A 215 -2.83 9.46 -26.03
CA TRP A 215 -3.32 10.38 -27.06
C TRP A 215 -2.65 10.15 -28.39
N LYS A 216 -3.43 10.35 -29.46
CA LYS A 216 -2.93 10.25 -30.82
C LYS A 216 -1.89 11.35 -31.07
N GLY A 217 -0.67 10.94 -31.39
CA GLY A 217 0.43 11.85 -31.68
C GLY A 217 1.42 12.04 -30.53
N ASP A 218 1.22 11.35 -29.40
CA ASP A 218 2.20 11.34 -28.32
C ASP A 218 3.56 10.85 -28.82
N ALA A 219 4.61 11.62 -28.51
CA ALA A 219 5.99 11.29 -28.88
C ALA A 219 6.58 10.15 -28.03
N VAL A 220 6.00 9.90 -26.86
CA VAL A 220 6.37 8.81 -25.95
C VAL A 220 5.12 7.95 -25.75
N ASN A 221 5.27 6.64 -25.90
CA ASN A 221 4.18 5.68 -25.76
C ASN A 221 4.60 4.55 -24.81
N ALA A 222 4.08 4.59 -23.59
CA ALA A 222 4.37 3.60 -22.55
C ALA A 222 3.70 2.24 -22.79
N PHE A 223 2.68 2.16 -23.66
CA PHE A 223 2.07 0.89 -24.07
C PHE A 223 2.97 0.10 -25.03
N THR A 224 3.68 0.80 -25.92
CA THR A 224 4.58 0.18 -26.92
C THR A 224 6.05 0.19 -26.50
N GLY A 225 6.41 1.04 -25.54
CA GLY A 225 7.79 1.29 -25.13
C GLY A 225 8.57 2.23 -26.06
N GLU A 226 7.90 2.83 -27.05
CA GLU A 226 8.48 3.85 -27.93
C GLU A 226 8.71 5.15 -27.14
N GLY A 227 9.89 5.76 -27.31
CA GLY A 227 10.25 7.01 -26.63
C GLY A 227 10.59 6.89 -25.13
N LEU A 228 10.29 5.76 -24.47
CA LEU A 228 10.71 5.53 -23.09
C LEU A 228 12.24 5.47 -22.95
N THR A 229 12.77 6.09 -21.90
CA THR A 229 14.20 5.96 -21.54
C THR A 229 14.53 4.54 -21.07
N ALA A 230 15.81 4.19 -21.02
CA ALA A 230 16.25 2.89 -20.51
C ALA A 230 15.77 2.67 -19.05
N GLN A 231 15.87 3.69 -18.20
CA GLN A 231 15.44 3.62 -16.81
C GLN A 231 13.91 3.44 -16.67
N GLN A 232 13.11 4.09 -17.53
CA GLN A 232 11.66 3.90 -17.53
C GLN A 232 11.27 2.49 -17.99
N LYS A 233 11.97 1.92 -18.98
CA LYS A 233 11.77 0.53 -19.41
C LYS A 233 12.14 -0.45 -18.30
N GLU A 234 13.23 -0.18 -17.59
CA GLU A 234 13.64 -0.97 -16.44
C GLU A 234 12.62 -0.90 -15.30
N ALA A 235 12.10 0.29 -14.98
CA ALA A 235 11.04 0.47 -14.00
C ALA A 235 9.78 -0.33 -14.37
N GLN A 236 9.37 -0.27 -15.65
CA GLN A 236 8.18 -0.96 -16.13
C GLN A 236 8.34 -2.48 -16.08
N GLU A 237 9.52 -2.99 -16.44
CA GLU A 237 9.86 -4.41 -16.31
C GLU A 237 9.90 -4.83 -14.84
N TYR A 238 10.48 -4.02 -13.97
CA TYR A 238 10.57 -4.33 -12.54
C TYR A 238 9.19 -4.47 -11.89
N ILE A 239 8.26 -3.56 -12.19
CA ILE A 239 6.85 -3.68 -11.75
C ILE A 239 6.21 -4.93 -12.33
N ARG A 240 6.44 -5.25 -13.61
CA ARG A 240 5.91 -6.45 -14.25
C ARG A 240 6.36 -7.72 -13.52
N VAL A 241 7.64 -7.83 -13.19
CA VAL A 241 8.20 -8.95 -12.42
C VAL A 241 7.56 -9.03 -11.03
N LEU A 242 7.53 -7.94 -10.26
CA LEU A 242 6.95 -7.92 -8.92
C LEU A 242 5.44 -8.24 -8.93
N ALA A 243 4.69 -7.74 -9.91
CA ALA A 243 3.28 -8.03 -10.07
C ALA A 243 3.02 -9.51 -10.40
N HIS A 244 3.83 -10.10 -11.28
CA HIS A 244 3.74 -11.53 -11.56
C HIS A 244 4.10 -12.39 -10.36
N LEU A 245 5.12 -11.97 -9.60
CA LEU A 245 5.53 -12.65 -8.37
C LEU A 245 4.41 -12.61 -7.33
N ARG A 246 3.90 -11.42 -7.00
CA ARG A 246 2.79 -11.26 -6.05
C ARG A 246 1.56 -12.05 -6.50
N LYS A 247 1.19 -12.02 -7.78
CA LYS A 247 0.04 -12.78 -8.29
C LYS A 247 0.16 -14.30 -8.10
N LYS A 248 1.37 -14.86 -8.16
CA LYS A 248 1.60 -16.31 -8.06
C LYS A 248 1.82 -16.79 -6.62
N SER A 249 2.17 -15.90 -5.71
CA SER A 249 2.57 -16.24 -4.33
C SER A 249 1.40 -16.14 -3.36
N CYS A 250 1.02 -17.25 -2.73
CA CYS A 250 0.04 -17.23 -1.64
C CYS A 250 0.60 -16.53 -0.40
N ALA A 251 1.90 -16.71 -0.12
CA ALA A 251 2.59 -16.03 0.96
C ALA A 251 2.53 -14.51 0.81
N LEU A 252 2.76 -13.95 -0.38
CA LEU A 252 2.69 -12.50 -0.58
C LEU A 252 1.25 -11.95 -0.53
N ASN A 253 0.24 -12.72 -0.96
CA ASN A 253 -1.16 -12.26 -0.93
C ASN A 253 -1.82 -12.36 0.45
N SER A 254 -1.66 -13.49 1.13
CA SER A 254 -2.45 -13.82 2.34
C SER A 254 -1.61 -14.40 3.48
N GLY A 255 -0.30 -14.51 3.31
CA GLY A 255 0.59 -15.09 4.31
C GLY A 255 0.82 -14.20 5.53
N GLU A 256 1.14 -14.83 6.64
CA GLU A 256 1.56 -14.19 7.88
C GLU A 256 2.82 -13.35 7.66
N LEU A 257 2.90 -12.19 8.30
CA LEU A 257 4.07 -11.33 8.30
C LEU A 257 4.85 -11.50 9.59
N LEU A 258 6.11 -11.94 9.50
CA LEU A 258 7.08 -11.90 10.59
C LEU A 258 8.20 -10.94 10.23
N HIS A 259 8.28 -9.80 10.92
CA HIS A 259 9.31 -8.80 10.66
C HIS A 259 10.25 -8.59 11.83
N PHE A 260 11.46 -8.10 11.54
CA PHE A 260 12.50 -7.84 12.53
C PHE A 260 12.80 -6.34 12.55
N ILE A 261 12.98 -5.78 13.75
CA ILE A 261 13.37 -4.36 13.91
C ILE A 261 14.58 -4.07 13.02
N PRO A 262 14.53 -3.04 12.15
CA PRO A 262 15.66 -2.68 11.31
C PRO A 262 16.91 -2.38 12.12
N GLN A 263 18.05 -2.88 11.67
CA GLN A 263 19.36 -2.61 12.27
C GLN A 263 20.31 -2.14 11.17
N GLU A 264 21.05 -1.07 11.43
CA GLU A 264 21.99 -0.48 10.47
C GLU A 264 21.38 -0.23 9.09
N GLU A 265 20.13 0.27 9.04
CA GLU A 265 19.38 0.51 7.80
C GLU A 265 19.12 -0.75 6.94
N VAL A 266 19.22 -1.93 7.54
CA VAL A 266 18.78 -3.20 6.95
C VAL A 266 17.46 -3.61 7.58
N TYR A 267 16.45 -3.84 6.74
CA TYR A 267 15.15 -4.36 7.16
C TYR A 267 14.94 -5.77 6.60
N VAL A 268 14.56 -6.70 7.49
CA VAL A 268 14.33 -8.10 7.14
C VAL A 268 12.97 -8.54 7.65
N TYR A 269 12.21 -9.22 6.80
CA TYR A 269 10.94 -9.84 7.18
C TYR A 269 10.64 -11.07 6.34
N PHE A 270 9.64 -11.83 6.76
CA PHE A 270 9.18 -13.06 6.16
C PHE A 270 7.68 -12.97 5.88
N ARG A 271 7.27 -13.48 4.72
CA ARG A 271 5.89 -13.81 4.42
C ARG A 271 5.75 -15.31 4.34
N THR A 272 4.85 -15.88 5.12
CA THR A 272 4.67 -17.34 5.16
C THR A 272 3.21 -17.73 4.93
N PHE A 273 2.97 -18.64 3.99
CA PHE A 273 1.69 -19.30 3.82
C PHE A 273 1.94 -20.78 3.52
N GLU A 274 1.47 -21.66 4.39
CA GLU A 274 1.74 -23.11 4.32
C GLU A 274 3.24 -23.43 4.16
N GLN A 275 3.65 -23.94 3.00
CA GLN A 275 5.04 -24.30 2.68
C GLN A 275 5.82 -23.19 1.99
N GLU A 276 5.14 -22.12 1.54
CA GLU A 276 5.78 -20.98 0.90
C GLU A 276 6.30 -20.03 1.97
N ASN A 277 7.62 -19.85 2.04
CA ASN A 277 8.28 -18.98 2.99
C ASN A 277 9.21 -18.02 2.25
N ILE A 278 8.83 -16.75 2.17
CA ILE A 278 9.56 -15.72 1.43
C ILE A 278 10.23 -14.80 2.42
N MET A 279 11.56 -14.77 2.40
CA MET A 279 12.40 -13.81 3.11
C MET A 279 12.62 -12.59 2.22
N VAL A 280 12.36 -11.40 2.74
CA VAL A 280 12.67 -10.14 2.08
C VAL A 280 13.74 -9.42 2.89
N VAL A 281 14.77 -8.95 2.19
CA VAL A 281 15.85 -8.14 2.78
C VAL A 281 15.96 -6.85 2.01
N ALA A 282 15.98 -5.72 2.70
CA ALA A 282 16.20 -4.41 2.10
C ALA A 282 17.41 -3.75 2.77
N ASN A 283 18.47 -3.51 2.01
CA ASN A 283 19.66 -2.81 2.47
C ASN A 283 19.65 -1.36 1.96
N ARG A 284 19.27 -0.40 2.81
CA ARG A 284 19.21 1.03 2.43
C ARG A 284 20.57 1.74 2.56
N ASN A 285 21.65 1.01 2.78
CA ASN A 285 22.99 1.60 2.81
C ASN A 285 23.52 1.82 1.39
N LYS A 286 24.40 2.81 1.24
CA LYS A 286 25.17 3.03 0.01
C LYS A 286 26.31 2.03 -0.19
N GLU A 287 26.50 1.12 0.76
CA GLU A 287 27.49 0.07 0.76
C GLU A 287 26.80 -1.28 0.92
N GLY A 288 27.44 -2.33 0.41
CA GLY A 288 26.98 -3.70 0.65
C GLY A 288 27.10 -4.09 2.13
N LYS A 289 26.27 -5.03 2.56
CA LYS A 289 26.22 -5.54 3.93
C LYS A 289 26.16 -7.06 3.93
N THR A 290 26.99 -7.67 4.79
CA THR A 290 26.87 -9.06 5.19
C THR A 290 25.84 -9.18 6.30
N ILE A 291 24.81 -9.99 6.08
CA ILE A 291 23.67 -10.16 6.98
C ILE A 291 23.81 -11.49 7.72
N ASP A 292 24.01 -11.45 9.04
CA ASP A 292 24.04 -12.64 9.90
C ASP A 292 22.64 -13.25 10.03
N LEU A 293 22.50 -14.48 9.56
CA LEU A 293 21.23 -15.21 9.53
C LEU A 293 20.82 -15.78 10.89
N ALA A 294 21.72 -15.88 11.87
CA ALA A 294 21.40 -16.41 13.20
C ALA A 294 20.25 -15.65 13.87
N ARG A 295 20.22 -14.32 13.66
CA ARG A 295 19.17 -13.42 14.14
C ARG A 295 17.78 -13.77 13.60
N PHE A 296 17.70 -14.35 12.40
CA PHE A 296 16.46 -14.61 11.67
C PHE A 296 16.02 -16.08 11.74
N SER A 297 16.59 -16.87 12.65
CA SER A 297 16.29 -18.30 12.83
C SER A 297 14.80 -18.61 12.97
N GLN A 298 14.02 -17.73 13.63
CA GLN A 298 12.56 -17.87 13.74
C GLN A 298 11.86 -17.87 12.38
N GLY A 299 12.27 -16.99 11.46
CA GLY A 299 11.70 -16.90 10.12
C GLY A 299 12.26 -17.96 9.17
N LEU A 300 13.55 -18.28 9.29
CA LEU A 300 14.22 -19.28 8.46
C LEU A 300 13.74 -20.71 8.73
N LYS A 301 13.33 -21.02 9.98
CA LYS A 301 12.84 -22.36 10.37
C LYS A 301 13.78 -23.52 9.96
N GLY A 302 15.09 -23.26 9.99
CA GLY A 302 16.12 -24.22 9.60
C GLY A 302 16.42 -24.30 8.10
N ALA A 303 15.87 -23.40 7.28
CA ALA A 303 16.20 -23.30 5.86
C ALA A 303 17.71 -23.14 5.66
N THR A 304 18.24 -23.89 4.70
CA THR A 304 19.68 -23.92 4.36
C THR A 304 19.95 -23.47 2.93
N SER A 305 18.90 -23.27 2.15
CA SER A 305 18.99 -22.80 0.77
C SER A 305 17.87 -21.80 0.47
N GLY A 306 18.07 -20.99 -0.56
CA GLY A 306 17.06 -20.11 -1.08
C GLY A 306 17.17 -19.92 -2.59
N GLU A 307 16.16 -19.29 -3.16
CA GLU A 307 16.12 -18.89 -4.56
C GLU A 307 15.70 -17.43 -4.63
N ASN A 308 16.51 -16.60 -5.28
CA ASN A 308 16.17 -15.20 -5.52
C ASN A 308 15.06 -15.14 -6.58
N LEU A 309 13.89 -14.67 -6.19
CA LEU A 309 12.68 -14.66 -7.03
C LEU A 309 12.71 -13.57 -8.13
N ILE A 310 13.73 -12.72 -8.15
CA ILE A 310 13.96 -11.73 -9.20
C ILE A 310 15.01 -12.22 -10.20
N THR A 311 16.13 -12.79 -9.73
CA THR A 311 17.25 -13.21 -10.59
C THR A 311 17.25 -14.71 -10.90
N GLU A 312 16.41 -15.49 -10.24
CA GLU A 312 16.36 -16.97 -10.27
C GLU A 312 17.65 -17.66 -9.77
N GLU A 313 18.57 -16.89 -9.16
CA GLU A 313 19.82 -17.42 -8.63
C GLU A 313 19.59 -18.18 -7.32
N LYS A 314 20.30 -19.31 -7.17
CA LYS A 314 20.31 -20.08 -5.93
C LYS A 314 21.21 -19.41 -4.89
N VAL A 315 20.73 -19.32 -3.67
CA VAL A 315 21.43 -18.73 -2.53
C VAL A 315 21.72 -19.83 -1.50
N ASP A 316 22.98 -19.96 -1.11
CA ASP A 316 23.43 -20.86 -0.05
C ASP A 316 23.29 -20.18 1.31
N LEU A 317 22.34 -20.62 2.13
CA LEU A 317 22.09 -20.09 3.47
C LEU A 317 22.83 -20.89 4.55
N SER A 318 23.43 -22.04 4.22
CA SER A 318 24.08 -22.94 5.19
C SER A 318 25.31 -22.32 5.85
N ARG A 319 25.87 -21.28 5.24
CA ARG A 319 27.01 -20.50 5.76
C ARG A 319 26.63 -19.58 6.92
N GLY A 320 25.34 -19.38 7.18
CA GLY A 320 24.84 -18.51 8.24
C GLY A 320 24.93 -17.01 7.93
N ALA A 321 25.27 -16.62 6.71
CA ALA A 321 25.28 -15.23 6.28
C ALA A 321 24.94 -15.09 4.79
N ILE A 322 24.38 -13.94 4.40
CA ILE A 322 24.16 -13.55 2.99
C ILE A 322 24.70 -12.15 2.73
N GLU A 323 25.15 -11.91 1.50
CA GLU A 323 25.57 -10.58 1.04
C GLU A 323 24.38 -9.86 0.39
N VAL A 324 24.24 -8.58 0.69
CA VAL A 324 23.26 -7.70 0.07
C VAL A 324 23.98 -6.44 -0.37
N GLY A 325 23.93 -6.13 -1.66
CA GLY A 325 24.54 -4.97 -2.30
C GLY A 325 23.98 -3.63 -1.80
N PRO A 326 24.61 -2.53 -2.21
CA PRO A 326 24.17 -1.19 -1.85
C PRO A 326 22.80 -0.89 -2.44
N MET A 327 21.89 -0.33 -1.63
CA MET A 327 20.50 -0.01 -2.01
C MET A 327 19.73 -1.20 -2.60
N GLU A 328 20.17 -2.43 -2.34
CA GLU A 328 19.58 -3.64 -2.92
C GLU A 328 18.44 -4.19 -2.05
N THR A 329 17.48 -4.81 -2.73
CA THR A 329 16.50 -5.69 -2.09
C THR A 329 16.60 -7.12 -2.61
N LEU A 330 16.59 -8.09 -1.71
CA LEU A 330 16.46 -9.51 -2.04
C LEU A 330 15.05 -10.00 -1.70
N ILE A 331 14.49 -10.83 -2.57
CA ILE A 331 13.25 -11.58 -2.32
C ILE A 331 13.59 -13.04 -2.50
N LEU A 332 13.75 -13.78 -1.40
CA LEU A 332 14.24 -15.16 -1.40
C LEU A 332 13.12 -16.11 -1.00
N TRP A 333 12.83 -17.11 -1.83
CA TRP A 333 12.06 -18.27 -1.38
C TRP A 333 13.00 -19.24 -0.66
N VAL A 334 12.89 -19.33 0.67
CA VAL A 334 13.81 -20.09 1.52
C VAL A 334 13.29 -21.52 1.77
N LYS A 335 14.20 -22.49 1.78
CA LYS A 335 13.93 -23.94 1.85
C LYS A 335 14.87 -24.66 2.82
#